data_AF-A0ABD5S8X5-F1
#
_entry.id   AF-A0ABD5S8X5-F1
#
_cell.length_a   1.000
_cell.length_b   1.000
_cell.length_c   1.000
_cell.angle_alpha   90.00
_cell.angle_beta   90.00
_cell.angle_gamma   90.00
#
_symmetry.space_group_name_H-M   'P 1'
#
loop_
_entity.id
_entity.type
_entity.pdbx_description
1 polymer ?
#
loop_
_entity_poly.entity_id
_entity_poly.type
_entity_poly.pdbx_seq_one_letter_code
_entity_poly.pdbx_strand_id
1 'polypeptide(L)'
;MDRRGFLARSVRAAVGVGSVAGVVAGSGCVERIGAGSPSLAERDPPDRPASLTESSVVEYVAAVEEVRTHNEHVRKGATELDLTTTATFDYEAGDGYHVTAQHAGTVSHERNGERSVGELYSRPVPYRVTPEETIRLSVERDRIEGDGPDDGSVDAPLGVRLCNALDRPREVTLEVVRHETADGETAALLDGVSVIDRERTVGAREAIELRGIAATPGTYRVIAHVSENGVTGQGRIDIELPGVDRGSNVDVLSTPDGLSTRALPPFDPI
;
A
#
# COMPACT_ATOMS: atom_id res chain seq x y z
N MET A 1 -29.62 -29.03 26.81
CA MET A 1 -28.69 -28.31 25.93
C MET A 1 -28.10 -29.33 24.98
N ASP A 2 -28.67 -29.41 23.79
CA ASP A 2 -28.10 -30.12 22.64
C ASP A 2 -28.84 -29.74 21.35
N ARG A 3 -28.16 -29.91 20.20
CA ARG A 3 -28.58 -29.86 18.78
C ARG A 3 -28.14 -28.65 17.91
N ARG A 4 -26.97 -28.84 17.28
CA ARG A 4 -26.70 -28.94 15.82
C ARG A 4 -27.48 -28.03 14.84
N GLY A 5 -26.73 -27.11 14.21
CA GLY A 5 -26.45 -26.99 12.77
C GLY A 5 -27.56 -26.59 11.78
N PHE A 6 -27.30 -25.58 10.92
CA PHE A 6 -27.47 -25.66 9.45
C PHE A 6 -27.00 -24.39 8.69
N LEU A 7 -26.25 -24.65 7.61
CA LEU A 7 -26.16 -23.99 6.28
C LEU A 7 -25.73 -22.53 6.05
N ALA A 8 -24.55 -22.44 5.43
CA ALA A 8 -24.30 -21.89 4.10
C ALA A 8 -25.44 -21.12 3.41
N ARG A 9 -25.16 -19.86 3.07
CA ARG A 9 -25.85 -19.17 1.98
C ARG A 9 -24.84 -18.46 1.09
N SER A 10 -24.40 -19.20 0.08
CA SER A 10 -23.76 -18.68 -1.12
C SER A 10 -24.75 -17.79 -1.87
N VAL A 11 -24.37 -16.53 -2.11
CA VAL A 11 -25.02 -15.68 -3.12
C VAL A 11 -24.04 -15.54 -4.27
N ARG A 12 -24.32 -16.31 -5.32
CA ARG A 12 -23.86 -16.02 -6.69
C ARG A 12 -24.51 -14.71 -7.12
N ALA A 13 -23.71 -13.73 -7.50
CA ALA A 13 -24.11 -12.73 -8.48
C ALA A 13 -23.30 -13.01 -9.75
N ALA A 14 -24.02 -13.39 -10.81
CA ALA A 14 -23.49 -13.60 -12.15
C ALA A 14 -23.99 -12.46 -13.04
N VAL A 15 -23.08 -11.57 -13.46
CA VAL A 15 -23.11 -10.72 -14.65
C VAL A 15 -21.62 -10.45 -14.95
N GLY A 16 -21.03 -10.67 -16.12
CA GLY A 16 -21.54 -10.91 -17.45
C GLY A 16 -20.68 -10.13 -18.45
N VAL A 17 -19.67 -10.81 -19.00
CA VAL A 17 -19.04 -10.63 -20.33
C VAL A 17 -18.18 -9.37 -20.59
N GLY A 18 -16.86 -9.59 -20.63
CA GLY A 18 -15.86 -8.76 -21.29
C GLY A 18 -14.54 -9.56 -21.41
N SER A 19 -14.20 -9.97 -22.63
CA SER A 19 -13.34 -11.11 -22.95
C SER A 19 -11.84 -10.78 -23.08
N VAL A 20 -11.01 -11.78 -22.71
CA VAL A 20 -9.65 -12.17 -23.20
C VAL A 20 -8.47 -11.19 -23.21
N ALA A 21 -7.47 -11.49 -22.36
CA ALA A 21 -6.09 -11.86 -22.74
C ALA A 21 -5.34 -12.27 -21.44
N GLY A 22 -5.11 -13.56 -21.16
CA GLY A 22 -3.89 -14.23 -21.58
C GLY A 22 -3.13 -14.80 -20.37
N VAL A 23 -3.78 -15.65 -19.57
CA VAL A 23 -3.06 -16.45 -18.57
C VAL A 23 -2.38 -17.60 -19.32
N VAL A 24 -1.14 -17.37 -19.74
CA VAL A 24 -0.25 -18.47 -20.13
C VAL A 24 0.16 -19.19 -18.84
N ALA A 25 -0.71 -20.12 -18.40
CA ALA A 25 -0.30 -21.17 -17.50
C ALA A 25 0.66 -22.08 -18.28
N GLY A 26 1.95 -21.78 -18.19
CA GLY A 26 3.01 -22.62 -18.71
C GLY A 26 3.05 -23.92 -17.93
N SER A 27 2.34 -24.95 -18.41
CA SER A 27 2.60 -26.34 -18.06
C SER A 27 3.96 -26.73 -18.61
N GLY A 28 5.02 -26.43 -17.85
CA GLY A 28 6.37 -26.88 -18.14
C GLY A 28 6.48 -28.39 -17.95
N CYS A 29 6.85 -29.09 -19.03
CA CYS A 29 7.18 -30.51 -19.05
C CYS A 29 8.26 -30.83 -18.01
N VAL A 30 7.97 -31.72 -17.07
CA VAL A 30 8.96 -32.28 -16.14
C VAL A 30 9.77 -33.33 -16.89
N GLU A 31 10.89 -32.94 -17.49
CA GLU A 31 11.89 -33.89 -17.97
C GLU A 31 12.73 -34.36 -16.79
N ARG A 32 12.36 -35.53 -16.27
CA ARG A 32 12.86 -36.11 -15.03
C ARG A 32 14.12 -36.94 -15.29
N ILE A 33 15.30 -36.34 -15.25
CA ILE A 33 16.57 -37.06 -15.08
C ILE A 33 17.48 -36.29 -14.11
N GLY A 34 17.52 -36.75 -12.85
CA GLY A 34 18.41 -36.25 -11.81
C GLY A 34 17.73 -36.25 -10.45
N ALA A 35 18.34 -36.89 -9.45
CA ALA A 35 17.87 -36.91 -8.06
C ALA A 35 18.16 -35.56 -7.37
N GLY A 36 17.53 -34.50 -7.87
CA GLY A 36 17.43 -33.19 -7.22
C GLY A 36 15.96 -32.92 -6.88
N SER A 37 15.70 -32.37 -5.69
CA SER A 37 14.37 -31.90 -5.33
C SER A 37 13.84 -30.93 -6.40
N PRO A 38 12.54 -30.95 -6.73
CA PRO A 38 11.96 -30.02 -7.69
C PRO A 38 12.09 -28.60 -7.12
N SER A 39 13.06 -27.83 -7.63
CA SER A 39 13.17 -26.41 -7.32
C SER A 39 12.38 -25.61 -8.33
N LEU A 40 11.54 -24.68 -7.84
CA LEU A 40 10.93 -23.67 -8.70
C LEU A 40 12.01 -22.82 -9.37
N ALA A 41 11.77 -22.42 -10.62
CA ALA A 41 12.64 -21.49 -11.34
C ALA A 41 12.26 -20.04 -11.05
N GLU A 42 13.25 -19.14 -11.07
CA GLU A 42 13.00 -17.70 -11.09
C GLU A 42 12.29 -17.29 -12.39
N ARG A 43 11.50 -16.21 -12.32
CA ARG A 43 10.80 -15.59 -13.44
C ARG A 43 11.51 -14.30 -13.85
N ASP A 44 11.51 -13.99 -15.14
CA ASP A 44 12.02 -12.72 -15.62
C ASP A 44 11.11 -11.55 -15.18
N PRO A 45 11.67 -10.37 -14.87
CA PRO A 45 10.89 -9.17 -14.61
C PRO A 45 9.98 -8.82 -15.79
N PRO A 46 8.75 -8.32 -15.56
CA PRO A 46 7.88 -7.90 -16.65
C PRO A 46 8.46 -6.68 -17.38
N ASP A 47 8.20 -6.60 -18.68
CA ASP A 47 8.55 -5.44 -19.48
C ASP A 47 7.77 -4.20 -19.03
N ARG A 48 8.44 -3.04 -19.02
CA ARG A 48 7.74 -1.77 -18.78
C ARG A 48 6.76 -1.50 -19.91
N PRO A 49 5.51 -1.08 -19.62
CA PRO A 49 4.56 -0.68 -20.65
C PRO A 49 5.11 0.48 -21.50
N ALA A 50 4.93 0.38 -22.82
CA ALA A 50 5.40 1.39 -23.76
C ALA A 50 4.70 2.75 -23.62
N SER A 51 3.50 2.75 -23.05
CA SER A 51 2.74 3.94 -22.69
C SER A 51 2.26 3.81 -21.27
N LEU A 52 2.46 4.84 -20.46
CA LEU A 52 1.95 4.89 -19.10
C LEU A 52 0.53 5.47 -19.10
N THR A 53 -0.39 4.66 -18.62
CA THR A 53 -1.79 4.96 -18.33
C THR A 53 -2.14 4.31 -17.00
N GLU A 54 -3.19 4.77 -16.33
CA GLU A 54 -3.68 4.18 -15.08
C GLU A 54 -3.76 2.64 -15.14
N SER A 55 -4.46 2.09 -16.14
CA SER A 55 -4.63 0.63 -16.28
C SER A 55 -3.30 -0.08 -16.54
N SER A 56 -2.47 0.44 -17.45
CA SER A 56 -1.19 -0.20 -17.77
C SER A 56 -0.22 -0.20 -16.59
N VAL A 57 -0.24 0.84 -15.75
CA VAL A 57 0.63 0.93 -14.58
C VAL A 57 0.14 0.01 -13.48
N VAL A 58 -1.17 -0.09 -13.26
CA VAL A 58 -1.76 -1.05 -12.31
C VAL A 58 -1.38 -2.48 -12.67
N GLU A 59 -1.61 -2.89 -13.93
CA GLU A 59 -1.25 -4.23 -14.40
C GLU A 59 0.25 -4.50 -14.28
N TYR A 60 1.08 -3.53 -14.69
CA TYR A 60 2.53 -3.62 -14.59
C TYR A 60 3.01 -3.76 -13.14
N VAL A 61 2.50 -2.94 -12.22
CA VAL A 61 2.91 -2.98 -10.79
C VAL A 61 2.50 -4.29 -10.14
N ALA A 62 1.29 -4.81 -10.43
CA ALA A 62 0.87 -6.11 -9.94
C ALA A 62 1.82 -7.22 -10.43
N ALA A 63 2.18 -7.22 -11.72
CA ALA A 63 3.14 -8.19 -12.27
C ALA A 63 4.55 -8.04 -11.67
N VAL A 64 5.01 -6.82 -11.44
CA VAL A 64 6.33 -6.55 -10.82
C VAL A 64 6.37 -7.11 -9.39
N GLU A 65 5.34 -6.85 -8.58
CA GLU A 65 5.29 -7.35 -7.19
C GLU A 65 5.11 -8.88 -7.15
N GLU A 66 4.36 -9.47 -8.07
CA GLU A 66 4.22 -10.92 -8.19
C GLU A 66 5.57 -11.59 -8.48
N VAL A 67 6.28 -11.13 -9.53
CA VAL A 67 7.58 -11.69 -9.93
C VAL A 67 8.64 -11.48 -8.85
N ARG A 68 8.67 -10.30 -8.22
CA ARG A 68 9.58 -10.01 -7.11
C ARG A 68 9.38 -11.01 -5.97
N THR A 69 8.13 -11.16 -5.52
CA THR A 69 7.76 -12.02 -4.39
C THR A 69 8.05 -13.49 -4.73
N HIS A 70 7.69 -13.93 -5.94
CA HIS A 70 8.01 -15.26 -6.44
C HIS A 70 9.52 -15.52 -6.37
N ASN A 71 10.32 -14.66 -6.97
CA ASN A 71 11.78 -14.83 -7.01
C ASN A 71 12.41 -14.79 -5.62
N GLU A 72 11.89 -13.97 -4.69
CA GLU A 72 12.33 -13.96 -3.30
C GLU A 72 12.13 -15.32 -2.63
N HIS A 73 10.96 -15.94 -2.79
CA HIS A 73 10.67 -17.24 -2.19
C HIS A 73 11.40 -18.39 -2.90
N VAL A 74 11.55 -18.33 -4.22
CA VAL A 74 12.38 -19.29 -4.97
C VAL A 74 13.82 -19.29 -4.46
N ARG A 75 14.44 -18.12 -4.26
CA ARG A 75 15.80 -18.01 -3.70
C ARG A 75 15.90 -18.52 -2.27
N LYS A 76 14.80 -18.48 -1.51
CA LYS A 76 14.70 -19.08 -0.17
C LYS A 76 14.44 -20.60 -0.21
N GLY A 77 14.39 -21.20 -1.40
CA GLY A 77 14.21 -22.64 -1.58
C GLY A 77 12.75 -23.10 -1.55
N ALA A 78 11.81 -22.27 -2.02
CA ALA A 78 10.43 -22.71 -2.23
C ALA A 78 10.35 -23.79 -3.32
N THR A 79 9.50 -24.80 -3.09
CA THR A 79 9.24 -25.90 -4.02
C THR A 79 7.88 -25.79 -4.70
N GLU A 80 6.94 -25.05 -4.10
CA GLU A 80 5.64 -24.70 -4.68
C GLU A 80 5.25 -23.31 -4.17
N LEU A 81 4.62 -22.51 -5.03
CA LEU A 81 4.14 -21.17 -4.72
C LEU A 81 2.84 -20.92 -5.49
N ASP A 82 1.79 -20.56 -4.75
CA ASP A 82 0.55 -20.02 -5.29
C ASP A 82 0.43 -18.58 -4.80
N LEU A 83 0.37 -17.62 -5.72
CA LEU A 83 0.45 -16.21 -5.41
C LEU A 83 -0.62 -15.46 -6.20
N THR A 84 -1.45 -14.71 -5.50
CA THR A 84 -2.37 -13.72 -6.07
C THR A 84 -1.86 -12.34 -5.72
N THR A 85 -1.60 -11.51 -6.73
CA THR A 85 -1.14 -10.13 -6.56
C THR A 85 -2.11 -9.18 -7.23
N THR A 86 -2.48 -8.10 -6.54
CA THR A 86 -3.29 -7.00 -7.07
C THR A 86 -2.57 -5.68 -6.88
N ALA A 87 -2.99 -4.69 -7.64
CA ALA A 87 -2.56 -3.32 -7.46
C ALA A 87 -3.75 -2.37 -7.64
N THR A 88 -3.72 -1.25 -6.92
CA THR A 88 -4.76 -0.22 -6.97
C THR A 88 -4.11 1.10 -7.32
N PHE A 89 -4.66 1.77 -8.33
CA PHE A 89 -4.25 3.13 -8.66
C PHE A 89 -4.62 4.08 -7.52
N ASP A 90 -3.64 4.84 -7.03
CA ASP A 90 -3.87 5.83 -5.97
C ASP A 90 -4.10 7.22 -6.60
N TYR A 91 -3.13 7.74 -7.35
CA TYR A 91 -3.20 9.05 -8.00
C TYR A 91 -2.04 9.29 -8.99
N GLU A 92 -2.17 10.33 -9.82
CA GLU A 92 -1.09 10.87 -10.64
C GLU A 92 -0.56 12.19 -10.02
N ALA A 93 0.76 12.34 -9.96
CA ALA A 93 1.41 13.55 -9.44
C ALA A 93 2.78 13.77 -10.08
N GLY A 94 3.01 15.00 -10.57
CA GLY A 94 4.19 15.32 -11.37
C GLY A 94 4.13 14.57 -12.70
N ASP A 95 5.20 13.83 -13.00
CA ASP A 95 5.35 12.94 -14.16
C ASP A 95 5.16 11.45 -13.81
N GLY A 96 4.61 11.15 -12.63
CA GLY A 96 4.56 9.78 -12.11
C GLY A 96 3.18 9.31 -11.65
N TYR A 97 2.93 8.02 -11.87
CA TYR A 97 1.77 7.28 -11.40
C TYR A 97 2.07 6.61 -10.06
N HIS A 98 1.16 6.76 -9.10
CA HIS A 98 1.28 6.17 -7.77
C HIS A 98 0.26 5.04 -7.63
N VAL A 99 0.75 3.89 -7.20
CA VAL A 99 -0.02 2.64 -7.15
C VAL A 99 0.35 1.89 -5.89
N THR A 100 -0.63 1.29 -5.21
CA THR A 100 -0.38 0.43 -4.05
C THR A 100 -0.61 -1.02 -4.44
N ALA A 101 0.41 -1.88 -4.24
CA ALA A 101 0.35 -3.31 -4.52
C ALA A 101 0.14 -4.13 -3.23
N GLN A 102 -0.50 -5.28 -3.38
CA GLN A 102 -0.61 -6.33 -2.36
C GLN A 102 -0.58 -7.71 -2.99
N HIS A 103 -0.12 -8.69 -2.23
CA HIS A 103 -0.21 -10.09 -2.56
C HIS A 103 -0.62 -10.95 -1.35
N ALA A 104 -1.26 -12.07 -1.66
CA ALA A 104 -1.56 -13.15 -0.73
C ALA A 104 -1.36 -14.50 -1.42
N GLY A 105 -1.16 -15.57 -0.66
CA GLY A 105 -0.93 -16.88 -1.25
C GLY A 105 -0.42 -17.93 -0.29
N THR A 106 0.20 -18.97 -0.83
CA THR A 106 0.83 -20.04 -0.06
C THR A 106 2.20 -20.38 -0.62
N VAL A 107 3.13 -20.74 0.26
CA VAL A 107 4.47 -21.21 -0.09
C VAL A 107 4.73 -22.56 0.55
N SER A 108 5.32 -23.47 -0.22
CA SER A 108 5.79 -24.76 0.28
C SER A 108 7.31 -24.84 0.25
N HIS A 109 7.87 -25.48 1.27
CA HIS A 109 9.28 -25.86 1.33
C HIS A 109 9.39 -27.35 1.64
N GLU A 110 10.41 -27.99 1.09
CA GLU A 110 10.78 -29.36 1.47
C GLU A 110 12.14 -29.35 2.17
N ARG A 111 12.21 -29.92 3.38
CA ARG A 111 13.45 -30.08 4.12
C ARG A 111 13.49 -31.48 4.73
N ASN A 112 14.55 -32.23 4.45
CA ASN A 112 14.74 -33.61 4.95
C ASN A 112 13.58 -34.58 4.63
N GLY A 113 12.91 -34.39 3.50
CA GLY A 113 11.74 -35.20 3.10
C GLY A 113 10.42 -34.82 3.77
N GLU A 114 10.42 -33.79 4.62
CA GLU A 114 9.21 -33.21 5.20
C GLU A 114 8.79 -31.96 4.43
N ARG A 115 7.50 -31.86 4.12
CA ARG A 115 6.89 -30.71 3.44
C ARG A 115 6.26 -29.78 4.48
N SER A 116 6.67 -28.52 4.48
CA SER A 116 6.01 -27.44 5.23
C SER A 116 5.29 -26.51 4.28
N VAL A 117 4.07 -26.10 4.64
CA VAL A 117 3.27 -25.11 3.90
C VAL A 117 3.03 -23.90 4.81
N GLY A 118 3.26 -22.71 4.30
CA GLY A 118 2.99 -21.44 4.98
C GLY A 118 2.08 -20.55 4.16
N GLU A 119 1.27 -19.73 4.84
CA GLU A 119 0.49 -18.67 4.21
C GLU A 119 1.36 -17.43 4.00
N LEU A 120 1.08 -16.70 2.91
CA LEU A 120 1.70 -15.43 2.58
C LEU A 120 0.63 -14.36 2.58
N TYR A 121 0.90 -13.27 3.28
CA TYR A 121 0.11 -12.05 3.23
C TYR A 121 1.05 -10.85 3.28
N SER A 122 0.92 -9.97 2.29
CA SER A 122 1.65 -8.72 2.28
C SER A 122 0.83 -7.61 2.93
N ARG A 123 1.52 -6.64 3.51
CA ARG A 123 0.93 -5.34 3.77
C ARG A 123 1.00 -4.51 2.48
N PRO A 124 0.12 -3.50 2.28
CA PRO A 124 0.16 -2.68 1.08
C PRO A 124 1.52 -2.01 0.90
N VAL A 125 2.02 -2.00 -0.33
CA VAL A 125 3.31 -1.43 -0.70
C VAL A 125 3.12 -0.37 -1.79
N PRO A 126 3.51 0.88 -1.56
CA PRO A 126 3.41 1.92 -2.58
C PRO A 126 4.53 1.83 -3.61
N TYR A 127 4.13 2.14 -4.83
CA TYR A 127 4.96 2.27 -6.00
C TYR A 127 4.81 3.66 -6.59
N ARG A 128 5.89 4.16 -7.18
CA ARG A 128 5.89 5.28 -8.11
C ARG A 128 6.46 4.82 -9.44
N VAL A 129 5.74 5.07 -10.53
CA VAL A 129 6.14 4.69 -11.88
C VAL A 129 6.21 5.94 -12.75
N THR A 130 7.39 6.21 -13.31
CA THR A 130 7.62 7.25 -14.32
C THR A 130 8.11 6.62 -15.62
N PRO A 131 8.24 7.40 -16.71
CA PRO A 131 8.86 6.90 -17.93
C PRO A 131 10.28 6.35 -17.72
N GLU A 132 11.03 6.90 -16.77
CA GLU A 132 12.44 6.59 -16.49
C GLU A 132 12.60 5.48 -15.45
N GLU A 133 11.78 5.44 -14.40
CA GLU A 133 12.00 4.52 -13.28
C GLU A 133 10.73 3.94 -12.65
N THR A 134 10.93 2.85 -11.91
CA THR A 134 9.90 2.20 -11.09
C THR A 134 10.45 2.09 -9.68
N ILE A 135 9.91 2.89 -8.77
CA ILE A 135 10.32 2.95 -7.38
C ILE A 135 9.31 2.16 -6.56
N ARG A 136 9.77 1.11 -5.90
CA ARG A 136 9.01 0.42 -4.84
C ARG A 136 9.47 0.99 -3.50
N LEU A 137 8.58 1.64 -2.77
CA LEU A 137 8.92 2.25 -1.49
C LEU A 137 8.91 1.18 -0.39
N SER A 138 10.02 1.05 0.34
CA SER A 138 10.01 0.32 1.63
C SER A 138 9.09 1.07 2.58
N VAL A 139 8.33 0.34 3.42
CA VAL A 139 7.34 0.96 4.30
C VAL A 139 7.66 0.67 5.76
N GLU A 140 8.08 1.70 6.48
CA GLU A 140 8.09 1.72 7.93
C GLU A 140 6.69 2.08 8.45
N ARG A 141 6.28 1.49 9.57
CA ARG A 141 4.94 1.66 10.14
C ARG A 141 5.06 2.07 11.59
N ASP A 142 4.60 3.27 11.87
CA ASP A 142 4.66 3.88 13.19
C ASP A 142 3.22 4.10 13.69
N ARG A 143 2.91 3.52 14.85
CA ARG A 143 1.62 3.74 15.50
C ARG A 143 1.80 4.92 16.43
N ILE A 144 1.02 5.98 16.19
CA ILE A 144 1.00 7.12 17.08
C ILE A 144 0.20 6.70 18.31
N GLU A 145 0.89 6.52 19.43
CA GLU A 145 0.24 6.41 20.73
C GLU A 145 -0.46 7.74 21.00
N GLY A 146 -1.79 7.75 20.92
CA GLY A 146 -2.57 8.83 21.52
C GLY A 146 -2.64 8.60 23.02
N ASP A 147 -2.61 9.66 23.82
CA ASP A 147 -2.90 9.64 25.27
C ASP A 147 -4.38 9.27 25.59
N GLY A 148 -5.07 8.58 24.69
CA GLY A 148 -6.43 8.11 24.85
C GLY A 148 -6.48 6.73 25.51
N PRO A 149 -7.57 6.38 26.24
CA PRO A 149 -7.71 5.07 26.85
C PRO A 149 -7.67 3.97 25.78
N ASP A 150 -6.77 3.02 25.97
CA ASP A 150 -6.68 1.78 25.19
C ASP A 150 -7.91 0.90 25.49
N ASP A 151 -9.00 1.18 24.78
CA ASP A 151 -10.28 0.47 24.94
C ASP A 151 -10.40 -0.75 24.00
N GLY A 152 -9.31 -1.12 23.32
CA GLY A 152 -9.32 -2.22 22.35
C GLY A 152 -10.19 -1.95 21.11
N SER A 153 -10.58 -0.70 20.85
CA SER A 153 -11.30 -0.34 19.63
C SER A 153 -10.39 -0.24 18.41
N VAL A 154 -11.01 -0.50 17.26
CA VAL A 154 -10.49 -0.64 15.90
C VAL A 154 -9.47 0.45 15.55
N ASP A 155 -8.40 0.08 14.82
CA ASP A 155 -7.35 0.98 14.31
C ASP A 155 -7.93 2.34 13.91
N ALA A 156 -7.40 3.43 14.48
CA ALA A 156 -7.99 4.75 14.26
C ALA A 156 -8.02 5.08 12.75
N PRO A 157 -9.18 5.51 12.20
CA PRO A 157 -9.41 5.65 10.77
C PRO A 157 -8.52 6.65 10.04
N LEU A 158 -7.91 7.65 10.71
CA LEU A 158 -6.96 8.53 10.03
C LEU A 158 -5.53 7.99 10.12
N GLY A 159 -4.95 7.67 8.96
CA GLY A 159 -3.52 7.49 8.80
C GLY A 159 -2.94 8.38 7.69
N VAL A 160 -1.68 8.77 7.85
CA VAL A 160 -0.93 9.56 6.86
C VAL A 160 0.32 8.78 6.46
N ARG A 161 0.57 8.64 5.16
CA ARG A 161 1.77 8.00 4.62
C ARG A 161 2.69 9.04 4.01
N LEU A 162 3.87 9.19 4.58
CA LEU A 162 4.91 10.09 4.11
C LEU A 162 5.78 9.33 3.10
N CYS A 163 5.67 9.65 1.81
CA CYS A 163 6.38 9.00 0.70
C CYS A 163 7.55 9.87 0.24
N ASN A 164 8.76 9.33 0.18
CA ASN A 164 9.93 10.03 -0.35
C ASN A 164 10.44 9.36 -1.63
N ALA A 165 10.19 9.98 -2.78
CA ALA A 165 10.65 9.49 -4.07
C ALA A 165 12.11 9.90 -4.40
N LEU A 166 12.78 10.63 -3.50
CA LEU A 166 14.15 11.10 -3.73
C LEU A 166 15.19 10.02 -3.36
N ASP A 167 16.36 10.14 -3.98
CA ASP A 167 17.56 9.31 -3.69
C ASP A 167 18.30 9.72 -2.41
N ARG A 168 17.67 10.53 -1.57
CA ARG A 168 18.24 11.04 -0.32
C ARG A 168 17.15 11.17 0.75
N PRO A 169 17.51 11.08 2.03
CA PRO A 169 16.56 11.31 3.12
C PRO A 169 15.94 12.71 3.05
N ARG A 170 14.73 12.84 3.59
CA ARG A 170 14.03 14.12 3.69
C ARG A 170 13.31 14.25 5.02
N GLU A 171 13.52 15.38 5.68
CA GLU A 171 12.81 15.75 6.89
C GLU A 171 11.47 16.40 6.53
N VAL A 172 10.40 15.91 7.13
CA VAL A 172 9.03 16.36 6.93
C VAL A 172 8.41 16.63 8.30
N THR A 173 7.93 17.85 8.50
CA THR A 173 7.08 18.20 9.63
C THR A 173 5.63 17.98 9.23
N LEU A 174 4.92 17.13 9.95
CA LEU A 174 3.51 16.82 9.74
C LEU A 174 2.68 17.44 10.87
N GLU A 175 1.71 18.25 10.48
CA GLU A 175 0.68 18.78 11.34
C GLU A 175 -0.68 18.23 10.91
N VAL A 176 -1.49 17.73 11.85
CA VAL A 176 -2.90 17.41 11.61
C VAL A 176 -3.76 18.19 12.58
N VAL A 177 -4.71 18.94 12.04
CA VAL A 177 -5.60 19.81 12.79
C VAL A 177 -7.04 19.35 12.57
N ARG A 178 -7.81 19.17 13.65
CA ARG A 178 -9.25 18.89 13.55
C ARG A 178 -10.01 20.21 13.45
N HIS A 179 -10.90 20.33 12.47
CA HIS A 179 -11.84 21.45 12.39
C HIS A 179 -12.92 21.31 13.46
N GLU A 180 -13.13 22.35 14.26
CA GLU A 180 -14.31 22.43 15.11
C GLU A 180 -15.48 22.94 14.27
N THR A 181 -16.58 22.19 14.24
CA THR A 181 -17.87 22.70 13.77
C THR A 181 -18.36 23.69 14.82
N ALA A 182 -18.04 24.97 14.65
CA ALA A 182 -18.78 26.01 15.37
C ALA A 182 -20.22 26.02 14.83
N ASP A 183 -21.20 25.87 15.72
CA ASP A 183 -22.62 25.99 15.39
C ASP A 183 -22.91 27.40 14.85
N GLY A 184 -22.92 27.52 13.52
CA GLY A 184 -23.24 28.75 12.82
C GLY A 184 -22.05 29.69 12.66
N GLU A 185 -21.83 30.12 11.43
CA GLU A 185 -20.76 31.03 10.96
C GLU A 185 -19.37 30.42 10.85
N THR A 186 -18.99 30.19 9.58
CA THR A 186 -17.65 30.09 9.00
C THR A 186 -16.50 30.34 9.99
N ALA A 187 -16.18 29.34 10.81
CA ALA A 187 -14.96 29.36 11.60
C ALA A 187 -13.79 29.43 10.62
N ALA A 188 -12.96 30.46 10.77
CA ALA A 188 -11.75 30.60 9.98
C ALA A 188 -10.97 29.30 10.11
N LEU A 189 -10.57 28.74 8.97
CA LEU A 189 -9.93 27.43 8.86
C LEU A 189 -8.63 27.28 9.69
N LEU A 190 -8.19 28.27 10.46
CA LEU A 190 -6.93 28.30 11.20
C LEU A 190 -7.06 27.97 12.70
N ASP A 191 -8.28 27.92 13.26
CA ASP A 191 -8.52 27.80 14.72
C ASP A 191 -8.93 26.37 15.16
N GLY A 192 -8.44 25.33 14.49
CA GLY A 192 -8.74 23.95 14.87
C GLY A 192 -7.84 23.41 16.00
N VAL A 193 -8.25 22.30 16.62
CA VAL A 193 -7.44 21.63 17.65
C VAL A 193 -6.35 20.79 16.98
N SER A 194 -5.08 21.07 17.29
CA SER A 194 -3.96 20.23 16.82
C SER A 194 -4.07 18.82 17.43
N VAL A 195 -4.07 17.83 16.55
CA VAL A 195 -4.13 16.40 16.87
C VAL A 195 -2.74 15.79 16.86
N ILE A 196 -1.89 16.26 15.96
CA ILE A 196 -0.49 15.86 15.87
C ILE A 196 0.34 17.02 15.32
N ASP A 197 1.55 17.15 15.86
CA ASP A 197 2.64 17.94 15.31
C ASP A 197 3.92 17.11 15.51
N ARG A 198 4.47 16.58 14.41
CA ARG A 198 5.61 15.66 14.44
C ARG A 198 6.55 15.90 13.28
N GLU A 199 7.84 15.91 13.60
CA GLU A 199 8.90 15.80 12.61
C GLU A 199 9.28 14.33 12.38
N ARG A 200 9.51 13.99 11.11
CA ARG A 200 9.97 12.66 10.67
C ARG A 200 11.00 12.80 9.57
N THR A 201 12.09 12.05 9.69
CA THR A 201 13.03 11.84 8.59
C THR A 201 12.58 10.60 7.81
N VAL A 202 12.17 10.78 6.56
CA VAL A 202 11.85 9.69 5.64
C VAL A 202 13.11 9.36 4.84
N GLY A 203 13.53 8.09 4.83
CA GLY A 203 14.70 7.64 4.08
C GLY A 203 14.57 7.80 2.57
N ALA A 204 15.67 7.58 1.86
CA ALA A 204 15.69 7.64 0.39
C ALA A 204 14.86 6.50 -0.21
N ARG A 205 13.91 6.82 -1.11
CA ARG A 205 13.02 5.83 -1.73
C ARG A 205 12.23 4.99 -0.72
N GLU A 206 11.81 5.61 0.38
CA GLU A 206 11.06 4.97 1.45
C GLU A 206 9.72 5.68 1.72
N ALA A 207 8.86 5.01 2.47
CA ALA A 207 7.64 5.56 3.01
C ALA A 207 7.51 5.26 4.51
N ILE A 208 6.91 6.19 5.26
CA ILE A 208 6.51 5.99 6.65
C ILE A 208 5.00 6.11 6.73
N GLU A 209 4.32 5.03 7.12
CA GLU A 209 2.89 5.05 7.45
C GLU A 209 2.71 5.40 8.93
N LEU A 210 2.22 6.61 9.18
CA LEU A 210 1.78 7.08 10.49
C LEU A 210 0.31 6.69 10.68
N ARG A 211 0.06 5.82 11.65
CA ARG A 211 -1.27 5.25 11.90
C ARG A 211 -1.80 5.71 13.25
N GLY A 212 -3.12 5.65 13.43
CA GLY A 212 -3.71 5.92 14.73
C GLY A 212 -3.92 7.42 15.01
N ILE A 213 -3.89 8.29 14.00
CA ILE A 213 -3.87 9.75 14.20
C ILE A 213 -5.18 10.24 14.82
N ALA A 214 -6.32 9.80 14.28
CA ALA A 214 -7.62 10.20 14.78
C ALA A 214 -8.68 9.15 14.50
N ALA A 215 -9.60 8.98 15.44
CA ALA A 215 -10.77 8.10 15.30
C ALA A 215 -12.11 8.82 15.30
N THR A 216 -12.15 10.06 15.76
CA THR A 216 -13.41 10.78 15.86
C THR A 216 -13.84 11.30 14.50
N PRO A 217 -15.08 11.04 14.05
CA PRO A 217 -15.60 11.64 12.82
C PRO A 217 -15.47 13.17 12.81
N GLY A 218 -15.23 13.72 11.63
CA GLY A 218 -15.10 15.16 11.40
C GLY A 218 -14.15 15.48 10.24
N THR A 219 -13.95 16.76 10.00
CA THR A 219 -13.01 17.24 8.99
C THR A 219 -11.66 17.48 9.63
N TYR A 220 -10.62 16.95 8.99
CA TYR A 220 -9.24 17.10 9.40
C TYR A 220 -8.46 17.80 8.30
N ARG A 221 -7.56 18.67 8.70
CA ARG A 221 -6.54 19.22 7.83
C ARG A 221 -5.24 18.50 8.06
N VAL A 222 -4.63 18.03 6.99
CA VAL A 222 -3.25 17.52 6.99
C VAL A 222 -2.38 18.57 6.32
N ILE A 223 -1.34 19.01 7.02
CA ILE A 223 -0.34 19.96 6.53
C ILE A 223 1.02 19.30 6.65
N ALA A 224 1.78 19.30 5.57
CA ALA A 224 3.15 18.83 5.56
C ALA A 224 4.08 19.96 5.16
N HIS A 225 5.15 20.14 5.91
CA HIS A 225 6.18 21.13 5.67
C HIS A 225 7.53 20.46 5.45
N VAL A 226 8.31 21.01 4.52
CA VAL A 226 9.72 20.71 4.34
C VAL A 226 10.48 22.02 4.36
N SER A 227 11.62 22.03 5.03
CA SER A 227 12.57 23.14 4.97
C SER A 227 13.91 22.56 4.58
N GLU A 228 14.45 22.99 3.45
CA GLU A 228 15.75 22.52 3.00
C GLU A 228 16.54 23.65 2.33
N ASN A 229 17.76 23.88 2.80
CA ASN A 229 18.66 24.90 2.26
C ASN A 229 18.01 26.30 2.17
N GLY A 230 17.13 26.63 3.13
CA GLY A 230 16.39 27.89 3.16
C GLY A 230 15.18 27.96 2.23
N VAL A 231 14.87 26.88 1.50
CA VAL A 231 13.65 26.75 0.69
C VAL A 231 12.61 25.98 1.48
N THR A 232 11.44 26.60 1.69
CA THR A 232 10.30 25.97 2.35
C THR A 232 9.29 25.49 1.32
N GLY A 233 8.87 24.23 1.43
CA GLY A 233 7.75 23.65 0.68
C GLY A 233 6.61 23.28 1.62
N GLN A 234 5.37 23.39 1.14
CA GLN A 234 4.19 23.01 1.91
C GLN A 234 3.20 22.25 1.04
N GLY A 235 2.74 21.10 1.54
CA GLY A 235 1.55 20.40 1.06
C GLY A 235 0.41 20.58 2.05
N ARG A 236 -0.83 20.65 1.55
CA ARG A 236 -2.03 20.77 2.40
C ARG A 236 -3.25 20.13 1.76
N ILE A 237 -4.01 19.40 2.55
CA ILE A 237 -5.30 18.83 2.16
C ILE A 237 -6.28 18.85 3.33
N ASP A 238 -7.55 19.12 3.04
CA ASP A 238 -8.66 18.88 3.96
C ASP A 238 -9.29 17.55 3.59
N ILE A 239 -9.40 16.65 4.57
CA ILE A 239 -10.03 15.33 4.43
C ILE A 239 -11.14 15.23 5.48
N GLU A 240 -12.36 15.02 5.01
CA GLU A 240 -13.40 14.51 5.90
C GLU A 240 -13.00 13.09 6.27
N LEU A 241 -13.25 12.65 7.51
CA LEU A 241 -13.16 11.23 7.84
C LEU A 241 -14.48 10.53 7.48
N PRO A 242 -14.62 9.90 6.29
CA PRO A 242 -15.52 8.80 6.10
C PRO A 242 -14.77 7.48 6.37
N GLY A 243 -15.52 6.41 6.66
CA GLY A 243 -14.97 5.07 6.86
C GLY A 243 -14.34 4.51 5.58
N VAL A 244 -13.06 4.82 5.36
CA VAL A 244 -12.24 4.18 4.33
C VAL A 244 -11.49 3.02 4.98
N ASP A 245 -11.71 1.81 4.48
CA ASP A 245 -11.10 0.56 4.98
C ASP A 245 -9.62 0.43 4.57
N ARG A 246 -8.80 1.46 4.81
CA ARG A 246 -7.34 1.43 4.59
C ARG A 246 -6.57 2.06 5.74
N GLY A 247 -5.41 1.50 6.06
CA GLY A 247 -4.60 1.93 7.20
C GLY A 247 -3.99 3.35 7.09
N SER A 248 -3.89 3.92 5.88
CA SER A 248 -3.51 5.33 5.66
C SER A 248 -4.38 5.92 4.57
N ASN A 249 -4.84 7.15 4.73
CA ASN A 249 -5.88 7.77 3.88
C ASN A 249 -5.36 9.01 3.16
N VAL A 250 -4.19 9.51 3.55
CA VAL A 250 -3.52 10.65 2.94
C VAL A 250 -2.08 10.29 2.63
N ASP A 251 -1.64 10.58 1.41
CA ASP A 251 -0.24 10.55 1.04
C ASP A 251 0.34 11.96 1.08
N VAL A 252 1.54 12.06 1.65
CA VAL A 252 2.43 13.23 1.55
C VAL A 252 3.63 12.80 0.72
N LEU A 253 3.67 13.20 -0.54
CA LEU A 253 4.72 12.84 -1.48
C LEU A 253 5.80 13.93 -1.55
N SER A 254 7.06 13.53 -1.34
CA SER A 254 8.24 14.33 -1.64
C SER A 254 8.81 13.94 -3.00
N THR A 255 8.85 14.88 -3.93
CA THR A 255 9.50 14.76 -5.25
C THR A 255 10.57 15.86 -5.42
N PRO A 256 11.35 15.85 -6.53
CA PRO A 256 12.22 16.97 -6.88
C PRO A 256 11.48 18.31 -7.00
N ASP A 257 10.21 18.28 -7.41
CA ASP A 257 9.37 19.48 -7.59
C ASP A 257 8.80 20.03 -6.28
N GLY A 258 8.88 19.27 -5.18
CA GLY A 258 8.44 19.69 -3.86
C GLY A 258 7.52 18.69 -3.16
N LEU A 259 6.64 19.20 -2.30
CA LEU A 259 5.66 18.40 -1.57
C LEU A 259 4.32 18.38 -2.30
N SER A 260 3.65 17.23 -2.28
CA SER A 260 2.26 17.09 -2.70
C SER A 260 1.48 16.30 -1.65
N THR A 261 0.27 16.75 -1.33
CA THR A 261 -0.67 16.04 -0.45
C THR A 261 -1.85 15.52 -1.26
N ARG A 262 -2.19 14.25 -1.09
CA ARG A 262 -3.26 13.58 -1.85
C ARG A 262 -4.11 12.72 -0.92
N ALA A 263 -5.43 12.80 -1.09
CA ALA A 263 -6.33 11.82 -0.50
C ALA A 263 -6.18 10.52 -1.29
N LEU A 264 -6.23 9.42 -0.57
CA LEU A 264 -6.09 8.10 -1.15
C LEU A 264 -7.47 7.46 -1.36
N PRO A 265 -7.70 6.80 -2.50
CA PRO A 265 -8.96 6.11 -2.74
C PRO A 265 -9.11 4.91 -1.80
N PRO A 266 -10.35 4.41 -1.62
CA PRO A 266 -10.59 3.13 -0.95
C PRO A 266 -9.73 2.03 -1.55
N PHE A 267 -9.29 1.11 -0.69
CA PHE A 267 -8.39 0.04 -1.04
C PHE A 267 -8.97 -1.25 -0.46
N ASP A 268 -9.40 -2.16 -1.33
CA ASP A 268 -9.93 -3.46 -0.90
C ASP A 268 -8.73 -4.42 -0.68
N PRO A 269 -8.47 -4.86 0.56
CA PRO A 269 -7.42 -5.84 0.82
C PRO A 269 -7.76 -7.20 0.19
N ILE A 270 -6.72 -7.92 -0.25
CA ILE A 270 -6.82 -9.34 -0.67
C ILE A 270 -7.03 -10.24 0.53
#